data_AF-A0A6I3T374-F1
#
_entry.id   AF-A0A6I3T374-F1
#
_cell.length_a   1.000
_cell.length_b   1.000
_cell.length_c   1.000
_cell.angle_alpha   90.00
_cell.angle_beta   90.00
_cell.angle_gamma   90.00
#
_symmetry.space_group_name_H-M   'P 1'
#
loop_
_entity.id
_entity.type
_entity.pdbx_description
1 polymer ?
#
loop_
_entity_poly.entity_id
_entity_poly.type
_entity_poly.pdbx_seq_one_letter_code
_entity_poly.pdbx_strand_id
1 'polypeptide(L)' 'MLLDYLKADIAEIIDLAQKNASYDATLAARQDVGAPITSGDEAVAERRRRGQRFIELKDKWGV' A
#
# COMPACT_ATOMS: atom_id res chain seq x y z
N MET A 1 10.03 24.43 -4.28
CA MET A 1 10.80 23.43 -3.51
C MET A 1 9.97 22.70 -2.47
N LEU A 2 9.57 23.28 -1.33
CA LEU A 2 8.77 22.55 -0.32
C LEU A 2 7.44 22.02 -0.86
N LEU A 3 6.74 22.85 -1.66
CA LEU A 3 5.48 22.47 -2.29
C LEU A 3 5.64 21.32 -3.30
N ASP A 4 6.79 21.22 -3.96
CA ASP A 4 7.06 20.18 -4.95
C ASP A 4 7.34 18.83 -4.26
N TYR A 5 8.08 18.85 -3.15
CA TYR A 5 8.27 17.68 -2.29
C TYR A 5 6.94 17.20 -1.69
N LEU A 6 6.09 18.12 -1.20
CA LEU A 6 4.79 17.76 -0.68
C LEU A 6 3.89 17.13 -1.76
N LYS A 7 3.89 17.66 -2.98
CA LYS A 7 3.12 17.07 -4.10
C LYS A 7 3.59 15.66 -4.44
N ALA A 8 4.92 15.45 -4.49
CA ALA A 8 5.48 14.14 -4.77
C ALA A 8 5.11 13.12 -3.68
N ASP A 9 5.23 13.51 -2.41
CA ASP A 9 4.90 12.64 -1.29
C ASP A 9 3.40 12.34 -1.21
N ILE A 10 2.52 13.31 -1.50
CA ILE A 10 1.06 13.08 -1.58
C ILE A 10 0.73 12.10 -2.72
N ALA A 11 1.37 12.25 -3.88
CA ALA A 11 1.18 11.32 -4.99
C ALA A 11 1.63 9.90 -4.61
N GLU A 12 2.75 9.77 -3.89
CA GLU A 12 3.24 8.49 -3.36
C GLU A 12 2.26 7.89 -2.34
N ILE A 13 1.74 8.68 -1.40
CA ILE A 13 0.73 8.25 -0.42
C ILE A 13 -0.51 7.67 -1.13
N ILE A 14 -1.02 8.37 -2.15
CA ILE A 14 -2.20 7.94 -2.91
C ILE A 14 -1.93 6.61 -3.64
N ASP A 15 -0.78 6.51 -4.32
CA ASP A 15 -0.38 5.28 -5.03
C ASP A 15 -0.21 4.09 -4.09
N LEU A 16 0.46 4.29 -2.94
CA LEU A 16 0.63 3.26 -1.91
C LEU A 16 -0.71 2.79 -1.35
N ALA A 17 -1.64 3.70 -1.08
CA ALA A 17 -2.98 3.37 -0.60
C ALA A 17 -3.75 2.54 -1.63
N GLN A 18 -3.74 2.95 -2.90
CA GLN A 18 -4.39 2.21 -3.99
C GLN A 18 -3.81 0.80 -4.15
N LYS A 19 -2.48 0.66 -4.17
CA LYS A 19 -1.81 -0.63 -4.31
C LYS A 19 -2.09 -1.58 -3.15
N ASN A 20 -2.11 -1.08 -1.91
CA ASN A 20 -2.46 -1.89 -0.75
C ASN A 20 -3.94 -2.31 -0.80
N ALA A 21 -4.84 -1.38 -1.13
CA ALA A 21 -6.26 -1.69 -1.26
C ALA A 21 -6.54 -2.72 -2.37
N SER A 22 -5.86 -2.64 -3.52
CA SER A 22 -5.98 -3.64 -4.58
C SER A 22 -5.47 -5.01 -4.16
N TYR A 23 -4.37 -5.06 -3.41
CA TYR A 23 -3.84 -6.32 -2.86
C TYR A 23 -4.85 -6.96 -1.89
N ASP A 24 -5.37 -6.18 -0.93
CA ASP A 24 -6.34 -6.63 0.05
C ASP A 24 -7.66 -7.06 -0.61
N ALA A 25 -8.16 -6.31 -1.61
CA ALA A 25 -9.34 -6.66 -2.38
C ALA A 25 -9.16 -7.94 -3.21
N THR A 26 -7.97 -8.14 -3.80
CA THR A 26 -7.64 -9.37 -4.53
C THR A 26 -7.62 -10.57 -3.59
N LEU A 27 -7.08 -10.40 -2.38
CA LEU A 27 -7.08 -11.45 -1.37
C LEU A 27 -8.50 -11.81 -0.94
N ALA A 28 -9.33 -10.80 -0.65
CA ALA A 28 -10.73 -10.97 -0.23
C ALA A 28 -11.59 -11.63 -1.32
N ALA A 29 -11.55 -11.14 -2.56
CA ALA A 29 -12.33 -11.69 -3.67
C ALA A 29 -12.01 -13.16 -3.96
N ARG A 30 -10.77 -13.60 -3.70
CA ARG A 30 -10.35 -15.00 -3.90
C ARG A 30 -10.80 -15.91 -2.75
N GLN A 31 -10.83 -15.39 -1.52
CA GLN A 31 -11.43 -16.08 -0.37
C GLN A 31 -12.92 -16.32 -0.58
N ASP A 32 -13.65 -15.34 -1.11
CA ASP A 32 -15.08 -15.45 -1.43
C ASP A 32 -15.37 -16.54 -2.49
N VAL A 33 -14.43 -16.78 -3.40
CA VAL A 33 -14.52 -17.79 -4.46
C VAL A 33 -14.09 -19.19 -3.95
N GLY A 34 -13.72 -19.32 -2.67
CA GLY A 34 -13.35 -20.61 -2.04
C GLY A 34 -12.01 -21.17 -2.52
N ALA A 35 -11.19 -20.38 -3.23
CA ALA A 35 -9.87 -20.76 -3.68
C ALA A 35 -8.82 -20.22 -2.70
N PRO A 36 -8.17 -21.08 -1.88
CA PRO A 36 -7.14 -20.62 -0.97
C PRO A 36 -5.91 -20.21 -1.77
N ILE A 37 -5.68 -18.90 -1.87
CA ILE A 37 -4.40 -18.38 -2.34
C ILE A 37 -3.54 -18.11 -1.13
N THR A 38 -2.44 -18.84 -1.06
CA THR A 38 -1.31 -18.38 -0.26
C THR A 38 -0.65 -17.29 -1.07
N SER A 39 -0.74 -16.04 -0.62
CA SER A 39 0.08 -14.98 -1.21
C SER A 39 1.54 -15.42 -1.12
N GLY A 40 2.27 -15.39 -2.24
CA GLY A 40 3.70 -15.69 -2.20
C GLY A 40 4.42 -14.75 -1.23
N ASP A 41 5.46 -15.24 -0.57
CA ASP A 41 6.21 -14.50 0.45
C ASP A 41 6.66 -13.11 -0.03
N GLU A 42 6.99 -13.01 -1.33
CA GLU A 42 7.35 -11.75 -1.97
C GLU A 42 6.20 -10.73 -2.01
N ALA A 43 4.97 -11.17 -2.30
CA ALA A 43 3.81 -10.30 -2.34
C ALA A 43 3.43 -9.78 -0.94
N VAL A 44 3.57 -10.64 0.08
CA VAL A 44 3.36 -10.27 1.49
C VAL A 44 4.44 -9.29 1.96
N ALA A 45 5.71 -9.57 1.63
CA ALA A 45 6.82 -8.69 1.94
C ALA A 45 6.65 -7.31 1.27
N GLU A 46 6.21 -7.29 0.03
CA GLU A 46 5.98 -6.07 -0.72
C GLU A 46 4.81 -5.25 -0.16
N ARG A 47 3.69 -5.89 0.22
CA ARG A 47 2.60 -5.23 0.97
C ARG A 47 3.17 -4.59 2.23
N ARG A 48 3.96 -5.33 3.01
CA ARG A 48 4.54 -4.82 4.26
C ARG A 48 5.46 -3.61 4.03
N ARG A 49 6.32 -3.64 3.01
CA ARG A 49 7.17 -2.50 2.63
C ARG A 49 6.35 -1.27 2.26
N ARG A 50 5.30 -1.44 1.45
CA ARG A 50 4.39 -0.35 1.07
C ARG A 50 3.65 0.23 2.27
N GLY A 51 3.16 -0.62 3.17
CA GLY A 51 2.51 -0.20 4.42
C GLY A 51 3.46 0.59 5.32
N GLN A 52 4.71 0.15 5.45
CA GLN A 52 5.73 0.87 6.23
C GLN A 52 6.02 2.25 5.63
N ARG A 53 6.23 2.33 4.31
CA ARG A 53 6.47 3.59 3.61
C ARG A 53 5.29 4.57 3.73
N PHE A 54 4.07 4.06 3.70
CA PHE A 54 2.87 4.85 3.91
C PHE A 54 2.85 5.50 5.31
N ILE A 55 3.18 4.73 6.35
CA ILE A 55 3.28 5.25 7.73
C ILE A 55 4.38 6.32 7.83
N GLU A 56 5.56 6.07 7.26
CA GLU A 56 6.66 7.04 7.26
C GLU A 56 6.28 8.38 6.62
N LEU A 57 5.57 8.34 5.49
CA LEU A 57 5.11 9.55 4.80
C LEU A 57 4.02 10.28 5.59
N LYS A 58 3.12 9.53 6.22
CA LYS A 58 2.11 10.08 7.12
C LYS A 58 2.75 10.81 8.31
N ASP A 59 3.70 10.16 8.99
CA ASP A 59 4.42 10.72 10.14
C ASP A 59 5.24 11.95 9.74
N LYS A 60 5.90 11.93 8.57
CA LYS A 60 6.66 13.07 8.02
C LYS A 60 5.81 14.33 7.90
N TRP A 61 4.54 14.18 7.54
CA TRP A 61 3.63 15.31 7.27
C TRP A 61 2.61 15.56 8.38
N GLY A 62 2.55 14.71 9.41
CA GLY A 62 1.63 14.84 10.54
C GLY A 62 0.17 14.55 10.21
N VAL A 63 -0.10 13.59 9.32
CA VAL A 63 -1.43 13.09 8.91
C VAL A 63 -1.67 11.70 9.49
#